data_AF-A0A3B9PUX2-F1
#
_entry.id   AF-A0A3B9PUX2-F1
#
_cell.length_a   1.000
_cell.length_b   1.000
_cell.length_c   1.000
_cell.angle_alpha   90.00
_cell.angle_beta   90.00
_cell.angle_gamma   90.00
#
_symmetry.space_group_name_H-M   'P 1'
#
loop_
_entity.id
_entity.type
_entity.pdbx_description
1 polymer ?
#
loop_
_entity_poly.entity_id
_entity_poly.type
_entity_poly.pdbx_seq_one_letter_code
_entity_poly.pdbx_strand_id
1 'polypeptide(L)'
;SWNLSILTFTLLLGGFSALLEKGGGFEIILKNLLSKTDKLSKKVEWSAFLLGIICFFDGLASSLLGGRAIRPLADKTGLSRAKLAYLVDSTGSAIACVAIMSTWIAYQLSMIREGYLAVEIVHSEPFTLFLSSIPRNFYCWFTLILVVLTIRKSLNFESMDKFEIKIPKNITENEITDARNHPTDTSGQNRVLIPIATLISCLFIGLYFNGVQGTAWPVNFLKIKQAFGDAESNIVLLFSSIVACIIAFFLNRNSILISGLSPRKEFIKGIGRFITPSLVLIAAWFLSGTLRELGAASFLSQALSGSL
;
A
#
# COMPACT_ATOMS: atom_id res chain seq x y z
N SER A 1 14.71 -21.04 1.82
CA SER A 1 14.65 -20.17 0.62
C SER A 1 13.47 -19.21 0.65
N TRP A 2 12.22 -19.68 0.82
CA TRP A 2 11.01 -18.84 0.78
C TRP A 2 11.00 -17.67 1.78
N ASN A 3 11.24 -17.95 3.08
CA ASN A 3 11.29 -16.92 4.14
C ASN A 3 12.31 -15.83 3.84
N LEU A 4 13.48 -16.19 3.29
CA LEU A 4 14.54 -15.25 2.93
C LEU A 4 14.10 -14.34 1.78
N SER A 5 13.50 -14.90 0.72
CA SER A 5 12.98 -14.12 -0.41
C SER A 5 11.98 -13.06 0.05
N ILE A 6 11.06 -13.44 0.94
CA ILE A 6 10.03 -12.52 1.46
C ILE A 6 10.60 -11.47 2.38
N LEU A 7 11.58 -11.83 3.22
CA LEU A 7 12.24 -10.87 4.09
C LEU A 7 13.05 -9.86 3.26
N THR A 8 13.81 -10.32 2.27
CA THR A 8 14.54 -9.44 1.36
C THR A 8 13.60 -8.54 0.56
N PHE A 9 12.50 -9.09 0.04
CA PHE A 9 11.45 -8.31 -0.61
C PHE A 9 10.89 -7.19 0.30
N THR A 10 10.59 -7.52 1.56
CA THR A 10 10.05 -6.56 2.54
C THR A 10 11.01 -5.41 2.78
N LEU A 11 12.30 -5.72 2.96
CA LEU A 11 13.34 -4.72 3.13
C LEU A 11 13.51 -3.84 1.88
N LEU A 12 13.54 -4.45 0.69
CA LEU A 12 13.61 -3.72 -0.58
C LEU A 12 12.44 -2.78 -0.77
N LEU A 13 11.22 -3.21 -0.41
CA LEU A 13 10.02 -2.39 -0.50
C LEU A 13 10.10 -1.15 0.42
N GLY A 14 10.77 -1.28 1.58
CA GLY A 14 11.07 -0.15 2.44
C GLY A 14 11.99 0.88 1.80
N GLY A 15 13.05 0.43 1.12
CA GLY A 15 13.93 1.29 0.34
C GLY A 15 13.21 1.94 -0.86
N PHE A 16 12.40 1.16 -1.57
CA PHE A 16 11.53 1.64 -2.65
C PHE A 16 10.62 2.77 -2.17
N SER A 17 9.91 2.57 -1.07
CA SER A 17 9.01 3.57 -0.49
C SER A 17 9.74 4.87 -0.17
N ALA A 18 10.90 4.79 0.48
CA ALA A 18 11.68 5.98 0.84
C ALA A 18 12.15 6.78 -0.40
N LEU A 19 12.53 6.09 -1.48
CA LEU A 19 12.91 6.77 -2.74
C LEU A 19 11.74 7.52 -3.36
N LEU A 20 10.53 6.94 -3.33
CA LEU A 20 9.33 7.61 -3.85
C LEU A 20 8.90 8.78 -2.96
N GLU A 21 8.93 8.61 -1.63
CA GLU A 21 8.59 9.65 -0.64
C GLU A 21 9.51 10.86 -0.79
N LYS A 22 10.83 10.64 -0.97
CA LYS A 22 11.81 11.73 -1.14
C LYS A 22 11.92 12.26 -2.56
N GLY A 23 11.33 11.58 -3.53
CA GLY A 23 11.35 11.94 -4.94
C GLY A 23 10.59 13.24 -5.27
N GLY A 24 9.68 13.67 -4.40
CA GLY A 24 8.83 14.85 -4.60
C GLY A 24 7.67 14.63 -5.58
N GLY A 25 7.51 13.42 -6.12
CA GLY A 25 6.49 13.12 -7.13
C GLY A 25 5.07 13.07 -6.56
N PHE A 26 4.92 12.75 -5.27
CA PHE A 26 3.62 12.73 -4.60
C PHE A 26 3.02 14.13 -4.42
N GLU A 27 3.86 15.12 -4.11
CA GLU A 27 3.46 16.53 -4.02
C GLU A 27 2.99 17.04 -5.38
N ILE A 28 3.62 16.58 -6.47
CA ILE A 28 3.25 16.94 -7.83
C ILE A 28 1.94 16.26 -8.24
N ILE A 29 1.76 14.97 -7.92
CA ILE A 29 0.48 14.27 -8.08
C ILE A 29 -0.64 15.01 -7.36
N LEU A 30 -0.40 15.39 -6.10
CA LEU A 30 -1.38 16.11 -5.29
C LEU A 30 -1.73 17.46 -5.95
N LYS A 31 -0.72 18.26 -6.35
CA LYS A 31 -0.94 19.53 -7.08
C LYS A 31 -1.77 19.33 -8.35
N ASN A 32 -1.48 18.29 -9.14
CA ASN A 32 -2.21 17.99 -10.36
C ASN A 32 -3.69 17.64 -10.08
N LEU A 33 -3.97 16.82 -9.05
CA LEU A 33 -5.34 16.47 -8.63
C LEU A 33 -6.17 17.70 -8.20
N LEU A 34 -5.49 18.69 -7.62
CA LEU A 34 -6.10 19.91 -7.10
C LEU A 34 -6.25 21.02 -8.15
N SER A 35 -5.54 20.92 -9.29
CA SER A 35 -5.60 21.92 -10.35
C SER A 35 -7.01 22.08 -10.95
N LYS A 36 -7.33 23.31 -11.41
CA LYS A 36 -8.51 23.67 -12.22
C LYS A 36 -9.90 23.35 -11.64
N THR A 37 -10.34 23.90 -10.49
CA THR A 37 -11.74 23.71 -10.03
C THR A 37 -12.24 24.72 -8.97
N ASP A 38 -13.56 24.96 -8.99
CA ASP A 38 -14.33 25.85 -8.12
C ASP A 38 -14.73 25.22 -6.76
N LYS A 39 -14.87 23.88 -6.69
CA LYS A 39 -15.24 23.13 -5.46
C LYS A 39 -14.04 22.53 -4.73
N LEU A 40 -13.23 23.37 -4.08
CA LEU A 40 -11.96 22.93 -3.47
C LEU A 40 -12.14 21.93 -2.31
N SER A 41 -13.11 22.14 -1.41
CA SER A 41 -13.29 21.30 -0.19
C SER A 41 -13.48 19.80 -0.50
N LYS A 42 -14.42 19.43 -1.38
CA LYS A 42 -14.61 18.03 -1.78
C LYS A 42 -13.40 17.46 -2.53
N LYS A 43 -12.71 18.27 -3.33
CA LYS A 43 -11.49 17.82 -4.01
C LYS A 43 -10.35 17.52 -3.04
N VAL A 44 -10.21 18.28 -1.95
CA VAL A 44 -9.20 17.99 -0.91
C VAL A 44 -9.47 16.61 -0.28
N GLU A 45 -10.73 16.31 0.04
CA GLU A 45 -11.13 14.99 0.55
C GLU A 45 -10.88 13.86 -0.46
N TRP A 46 -11.28 14.04 -1.72
CA TRP A 46 -11.02 13.06 -2.79
C TRP A 46 -9.52 12.89 -3.09
N SER A 47 -8.73 13.96 -3.03
CA SER A 47 -7.28 13.88 -3.18
C SER A 47 -6.64 13.08 -2.04
N ALA A 48 -7.14 13.20 -0.81
CA ALA A 48 -6.69 12.38 0.31
C ALA A 48 -6.98 10.89 0.08
N PHE A 49 -8.19 10.58 -0.39
CA PHE A 49 -8.57 9.22 -0.75
C PHE A 49 -7.71 8.64 -1.89
N LEU A 50 -7.56 9.39 -2.99
CA LEU A 50 -6.77 8.96 -4.15
C LEU A 50 -5.29 8.80 -3.80
N LEU A 51 -4.74 9.68 -2.98
CA LEU A 51 -3.35 9.57 -2.53
C LEU A 51 -3.15 8.32 -1.66
N GLY A 52 -4.12 7.97 -0.81
CA GLY A 52 -4.11 6.71 -0.07
C GLY A 52 -4.16 5.48 -0.99
N ILE A 53 -4.94 5.54 -2.07
CA ILE A 53 -4.95 4.49 -3.11
C ILE A 53 -3.59 4.37 -3.79
N ILE A 54 -2.97 5.49 -4.19
CA ILE A 54 -1.67 5.46 -4.89
C ILE A 54 -0.55 4.98 -3.94
N CYS A 55 -0.63 5.34 -2.66
CA CYS A 55 0.33 4.94 -1.63
C CYS A 55 0.01 3.57 -1.00
N PHE A 56 -0.73 2.69 -1.70
CA PHE A 56 -1.14 1.36 -1.20
C PHE A 56 0.02 0.50 -0.67
N PHE A 57 1.23 0.76 -1.18
CA PHE A 57 2.41 0.01 -0.82
C PHE A 57 2.93 0.37 0.57
N ASP A 58 2.74 1.59 1.10
CA ASP A 58 3.27 2.00 2.40
C ASP A 58 2.29 2.90 3.18
N GLY A 59 1.81 2.36 4.31
CA GLY A 59 0.91 3.07 5.23
C GLY A 59 1.55 4.27 5.94
N LEU A 60 2.89 4.29 6.08
CA LEU A 60 3.60 5.46 6.57
C LEU A 60 3.66 6.55 5.51
N ALA A 61 3.92 6.19 4.24
CA ALA A 61 3.90 7.15 3.15
C ALA A 61 2.51 7.77 2.98
N SER A 62 1.45 6.96 2.97
CA SER A 62 0.07 7.46 2.87
C SER A 62 -0.27 8.44 4.00
N SER A 63 0.11 8.11 5.24
CA SER A 63 -0.15 8.93 6.42
C SER A 63 0.69 10.21 6.45
N LEU A 64 1.97 10.12 6.09
CA LEU A 64 2.89 11.25 6.09
C LEU A 64 2.53 12.25 4.99
N LEU A 65 2.23 11.77 3.79
CA LEU A 65 1.85 12.60 2.65
C LEU A 65 0.48 13.21 2.87
N GLY A 66 -0.50 12.43 3.34
CA GLY A 66 -1.81 12.95 3.73
C GLY A 66 -1.69 14.03 4.81
N GLY A 67 -0.87 13.79 5.83
CA GLY A 67 -0.69 14.73 6.95
C GLY A 67 0.14 15.98 6.64
N ARG A 68 1.15 15.91 5.76
CA ARG A 68 2.01 17.06 5.44
C ARG A 68 1.58 17.82 4.18
N ALA A 69 1.19 17.09 3.13
CA ALA A 69 0.92 17.69 1.83
C ALA A 69 -0.54 18.18 1.71
N ILE A 70 -1.50 17.47 2.31
CA ILE A 70 -2.92 17.82 2.23
C ILE A 70 -3.34 18.78 3.35
N ARG A 71 -2.69 18.71 4.52
CA ARG A 71 -3.04 19.54 5.68
C ARG A 71 -3.11 21.05 5.40
N PRO A 72 -2.13 21.70 4.72
CA PRO A 72 -2.24 23.13 4.42
C PRO A 72 -3.48 23.47 3.59
N LEU A 73 -3.93 22.56 2.72
CA LEU A 73 -5.12 22.73 1.91
C LEU A 73 -6.42 22.40 2.66
N ALA A 74 -6.37 21.40 3.54
CA ALA A 74 -7.45 21.10 4.46
C ALA A 74 -7.74 22.30 5.37
N ASP A 75 -6.70 22.88 5.96
CA ASP A 75 -6.79 24.07 6.80
C ASP A 75 -7.36 25.27 6.00
N LYS A 76 -7.01 25.44 4.71
CA LYS A 76 -7.61 26.48 3.84
C LYS A 76 -9.07 26.23 3.46
N THR A 77 -9.53 24.98 3.46
CA THR A 77 -10.90 24.62 3.08
C THR A 77 -11.85 24.45 4.26
N GLY A 78 -11.34 24.63 5.49
CA GLY A 78 -12.10 24.45 6.72
C GLY A 78 -12.30 22.98 7.12
N LEU A 79 -11.64 22.05 6.42
CA LEU A 79 -11.76 20.62 6.68
C LEU A 79 -11.19 20.29 8.07
N SER A 80 -12.03 19.71 8.92
CA SER A 80 -11.63 19.24 10.26
C SER A 80 -10.42 18.29 10.19
N ARG A 81 -9.44 18.50 11.07
CA ARG A 81 -8.26 17.62 11.20
C ARG A 81 -8.66 16.18 11.54
N ALA A 82 -9.73 16.00 12.32
CA ALA A 82 -10.25 14.68 12.65
C ALA A 82 -10.76 13.96 11.40
N LYS A 83 -11.47 14.68 10.52
CA LYS A 83 -11.96 14.13 9.25
C LYS A 83 -10.82 13.80 8.30
N LEU A 84 -9.82 14.68 8.16
CA LEU A 84 -8.64 14.38 7.35
C LEU A 84 -7.89 13.15 7.87
N ALA A 85 -7.69 13.04 9.19
CA ALA A 85 -7.05 11.88 9.81
C ALA A 85 -7.84 10.59 9.54
N TYR A 86 -9.17 10.62 9.71
CA TYR A 86 -10.04 9.50 9.39
C TYR A 86 -9.92 9.07 7.92
N LEU A 87 -9.96 10.02 6.98
CA LEU A 87 -9.84 9.72 5.55
C LEU A 87 -8.50 9.10 5.22
N VAL A 88 -7.39 9.66 5.71
CA VAL A 88 -6.04 9.20 5.39
C VAL A 88 -5.76 7.82 6.01
N ASP A 89 -6.10 7.63 7.29
CA ASP A 89 -5.84 6.40 8.02
C ASP A 89 -6.73 5.23 7.55
N SER A 90 -8.04 5.46 7.44
CA SER A 90 -9.00 4.43 7.02
C SER A 90 -8.74 3.97 5.59
N THR A 91 -8.39 4.91 4.71
CA THR A 91 -8.01 4.60 3.32
C THR A 91 -6.71 3.81 3.29
N GLY A 92 -5.64 4.32 3.91
CA GLY A 92 -4.33 3.66 3.92
C GLY A 92 -4.39 2.24 4.46
N SER A 93 -5.03 2.05 5.62
CA SER A 93 -5.16 0.74 6.26
C SER A 93 -6.01 -0.23 5.45
N ALA A 94 -7.17 0.18 4.94
CA ALA A 94 -8.04 -0.71 4.19
C ALA A 94 -7.45 -1.10 2.82
N ILE A 95 -6.84 -0.15 2.12
CA ILE A 95 -6.17 -0.43 0.84
C ILE A 95 -4.93 -1.31 1.04
N ALA A 96 -4.15 -1.13 2.10
CA ALA A 96 -2.98 -1.98 2.36
C ALA A 96 -3.35 -3.47 2.50
N CYS A 97 -4.56 -3.78 2.97
CA CYS A 97 -5.05 -5.15 3.10
C CYS A 97 -5.68 -5.72 1.83
N VAL A 98 -6.21 -4.87 0.94
CA VAL A 98 -6.89 -5.27 -0.31
C VAL A 98 -5.94 -5.22 -1.51
N ALA A 99 -4.86 -4.44 -1.41
CA ALA A 99 -3.87 -4.33 -2.47
C ALA A 99 -3.14 -5.65 -2.69
N ILE A 100 -2.96 -5.99 -3.96
CA ILE A 100 -2.31 -7.23 -4.41
C ILE A 100 -0.84 -7.28 -3.96
N MET A 101 -0.22 -6.11 -3.81
CA MET A 101 1.11 -5.96 -3.26
C MET A 101 1.07 -4.86 -2.22
N SER A 102 1.55 -5.09 -1.00
CA SER A 102 1.65 -4.07 0.03
C SER A 102 2.83 -4.36 0.94
N THR A 103 3.13 -3.46 1.86
CA THR A 103 4.13 -3.70 2.91
C THR A 103 3.74 -4.82 3.88
N TRP A 104 2.47 -5.21 3.91
CA TRP A 104 1.96 -6.30 4.76
C TRP A 104 1.87 -7.64 4.04
N ILE A 105 2.02 -7.68 2.72
CA ILE A 105 1.84 -8.90 1.93
C ILE A 105 2.78 -10.02 2.40
N ALA A 106 4.01 -9.69 2.78
CA ALA A 106 4.99 -10.62 3.31
C ALA A 106 4.48 -11.36 4.55
N TYR A 107 3.88 -10.61 5.49
CA TYR A 107 3.28 -11.16 6.70
C TYR A 107 2.04 -11.99 6.38
N GLN A 108 1.13 -11.47 5.54
CA GLN A 108 -0.10 -12.16 5.15
C GLN A 108 0.20 -13.50 4.48
N LEU A 109 1.09 -13.53 3.49
CA LEU A 109 1.50 -14.77 2.83
C LEU A 109 2.16 -15.74 3.80
N SER A 110 2.98 -15.23 4.73
CA SER A 110 3.63 -16.06 5.75
C SER A 110 2.63 -16.70 6.69
N MET A 111 1.63 -15.96 7.17
CA MET A 111 0.60 -16.48 8.04
C MET A 111 -0.32 -17.47 7.33
N ILE A 112 -0.69 -17.20 6.07
CA ILE A 112 -1.44 -18.15 5.25
C ILE A 112 -0.65 -19.45 5.10
N ARG A 113 0.63 -19.37 4.74
CA ARG A 113 1.49 -20.54 4.59
C ARG A 113 1.61 -21.33 5.90
N GLU A 114 1.93 -20.67 7.01
CA GLU A 114 2.09 -21.34 8.30
C GLU A 114 0.79 -22.00 8.77
N GLY A 115 -0.35 -21.35 8.57
CA GLY A 115 -1.67 -21.92 8.90
C GLY A 115 -1.99 -23.18 8.09
N TYR A 116 -1.70 -23.19 6.79
CA TYR A 116 -1.93 -24.35 5.93
C TYR A 116 -0.95 -25.50 6.21
N LEU A 117 0.31 -25.18 6.54
CA LEU A 117 1.27 -26.18 6.99
C LEU A 117 0.85 -26.85 8.31
N ALA A 118 0.19 -26.13 9.20
CA ALA A 118 -0.31 -26.70 10.46
C ALA A 118 -1.43 -27.74 10.27
N VAL A 119 -2.12 -27.73 9.13
CA VAL A 119 -3.21 -28.66 8.79
C VAL A 119 -2.77 -29.66 7.69
N GLU A 120 -1.47 -29.73 7.39
CA GLU A 120 -0.88 -30.63 6.38
C GLU A 120 -1.44 -30.43 4.95
N ILE A 121 -2.01 -29.25 4.65
CA ILE A 121 -2.46 -28.89 3.30
C ILE A 121 -1.29 -28.22 2.57
N VAL A 122 -0.47 -29.01 1.88
CA VAL A 122 0.83 -28.57 1.33
C VAL A 122 0.72 -27.98 -0.09
N HIS A 123 -0.35 -28.29 -0.84
CA HIS A 123 -0.40 -28.04 -2.28
C HIS A 123 -0.98 -26.68 -2.73
N SER A 124 -1.30 -25.78 -1.80
CA SER A 124 -1.89 -24.48 -2.14
C SER A 124 -0.86 -23.36 -2.07
N GLU A 125 -0.65 -22.68 -3.19
CA GLU A 125 0.20 -21.50 -3.27
C GLU A 125 -0.41 -20.34 -2.44
N PRO A 126 0.33 -19.77 -1.46
CA PRO A 126 -0.21 -18.77 -0.52
C PRO A 126 -0.76 -17.50 -1.18
N PHE A 127 -0.20 -17.06 -2.30
CA PHE A 127 -0.61 -15.85 -3.00
C PHE A 127 -1.96 -16.02 -3.71
N THR A 128 -2.25 -17.19 -4.25
CA THR A 128 -3.55 -17.54 -4.84
C THR A 128 -4.63 -17.60 -3.77
N LEU A 129 -4.31 -18.17 -2.61
CA LEU A 129 -5.21 -18.13 -1.45
C LEU A 129 -5.46 -16.69 -1.00
N PHE A 130 -4.42 -15.86 -0.92
CA PHE A 130 -4.55 -14.45 -0.60
C PHE A 130 -5.47 -13.72 -1.60
N LEU A 131 -5.27 -13.88 -2.91
CA LEU A 131 -6.14 -13.33 -3.96
C LEU A 131 -7.60 -13.75 -3.77
N SER A 132 -7.85 -15.02 -3.46
CA SER A 132 -9.20 -15.52 -3.19
C SER A 132 -9.79 -14.97 -1.88
N SER A 133 -8.95 -14.50 -0.95
CA SER A 133 -9.37 -13.93 0.33
C SER A 133 -9.78 -12.45 0.20
N ILE A 134 -9.23 -11.73 -0.79
CA ILE A 134 -9.48 -10.29 -0.97
C ILE A 134 -10.98 -9.95 -1.01
N PRO A 135 -11.85 -10.63 -1.81
CA PRO A 135 -13.28 -10.32 -1.83
C PRO A 135 -14.00 -10.60 -0.50
N ARG A 136 -13.44 -11.49 0.33
CA ARG A 136 -13.99 -11.89 1.64
C ARG A 136 -13.51 -10.99 2.77
N ASN A 137 -12.66 -9.99 2.50
CA ASN A 137 -12.23 -9.02 3.50
C ASN A 137 -13.28 -7.92 3.70
N PHE A 138 -14.42 -8.30 4.31
CA PHE A 138 -15.58 -7.43 4.47
C PHE A 138 -15.24 -6.14 5.23
N TYR A 139 -14.39 -6.20 6.24
CA TYR A 139 -13.96 -5.03 7.01
C TYR A 139 -13.34 -3.95 6.11
N CYS A 140 -12.40 -4.32 5.25
CA CYS A 140 -11.73 -3.37 4.36
C CYS A 140 -12.68 -2.81 3.31
N TRP A 141 -13.52 -3.66 2.70
CA TRP A 141 -14.50 -3.21 1.72
C TRP A 141 -15.54 -2.25 2.31
N PHE A 142 -16.10 -2.58 3.48
CA PHE A 142 -17.03 -1.69 4.16
C PHE A 142 -16.37 -0.38 4.56
N THR A 143 -15.12 -0.41 5.04
CA THR A 143 -14.37 0.80 5.40
C THR A 143 -14.18 1.71 4.19
N LEU A 144 -13.76 1.16 3.03
CA LEU A 144 -13.61 1.94 1.80
C LEU A 144 -14.93 2.53 1.30
N ILE A 145 -16.02 1.75 1.38
CA ILE A 145 -17.36 2.23 1.04
C ILE A 145 -17.77 3.36 1.99
N LEU A 146 -17.54 3.22 3.30
CA LEU A 146 -17.83 4.25 4.29
C LEU A 146 -17.03 5.53 4.04
N VAL A 147 -15.75 5.43 3.70
CA VAL A 147 -14.92 6.57 3.32
C VAL A 147 -15.51 7.28 2.09
N VAL A 148 -15.83 6.55 1.02
CA VAL A 148 -16.43 7.12 -0.20
C VAL A 148 -17.79 7.78 0.09
N LEU A 149 -18.62 7.15 0.92
CA LEU A 149 -19.90 7.71 1.35
C LEU A 149 -19.72 8.98 2.19
N THR A 150 -18.72 9.00 3.08
CA THR A 150 -18.36 10.15 3.92
C THR A 150 -18.01 11.34 3.04
N ILE A 151 -17.18 11.14 2.01
CA ILE A 151 -16.80 12.19 1.07
C ILE A 151 -17.99 12.64 0.21
N ARG A 152 -18.77 11.70 -0.33
CA ARG A 152 -19.87 12.01 -1.27
C ARG A 152 -21.01 12.78 -0.60
N LYS A 153 -21.45 12.28 0.56
CA LYS A 153 -22.55 12.86 1.35
C LYS A 153 -22.07 13.99 2.27
N SER A 154 -20.77 14.26 2.32
CA SER A 154 -20.18 15.20 3.29
C SER A 154 -20.64 14.89 4.71
N LEU A 155 -20.65 13.58 5.06
CA LEU A 155 -20.99 13.16 6.42
C LEU A 155 -19.86 13.59 7.33
N ASN A 156 -20.20 14.39 8.32
CA ASN A 156 -19.33 14.66 9.45
C ASN A 156 -19.91 13.87 10.62
N PHE A 157 -19.10 13.03 11.24
CA PHE A 157 -19.50 12.43 12.50
C PHE A 157 -19.60 13.54 13.55
N GLU A 158 -20.54 13.43 14.50
CA GLU A 158 -20.88 14.50 15.45
C GLU A 158 -19.67 15.05 16.23
N SER A 159 -18.69 14.20 16.53
CA SER A 159 -17.42 14.59 17.14
C SER A 159 -16.49 15.40 16.20
N MET A 160 -16.64 15.25 14.88
CA MET A 160 -15.88 15.97 13.85
C MET A 160 -16.45 17.37 13.56
N ASP A 161 -17.78 17.54 13.63
CA ASP A 161 -18.46 18.83 13.42
C ASP A 161 -18.02 19.89 14.44
N LYS A 162 -17.72 19.46 15.68
CA LYS A 162 -17.24 20.36 16.75
C LYS A 162 -15.89 21.02 16.44
N PHE A 163 -15.10 20.44 15.53
CA PHE A 163 -13.77 20.93 15.16
C PHE A 163 -13.72 21.48 13.73
N GLU A 164 -14.85 21.55 13.04
CA GLU A 164 -14.90 22.11 11.69
C GLU A 164 -14.94 23.64 11.78
N ILE A 165 -13.88 24.29 11.27
CA ILE A 165 -13.80 25.75 11.25
C ILE A 165 -14.62 26.23 10.06
N LYS A 166 -15.70 26.96 10.31
CA LYS A 166 -16.49 27.62 9.25
C LYS A 166 -15.68 28.78 8.67
N ILE A 167 -14.93 28.52 7.60
CA ILE A 167 -14.20 29.55 6.87
C ILE A 167 -15.18 30.31 5.96
N PRO A 168 -15.22 31.66 5.98
CA PRO A 168 -16.01 32.45 5.04
C PRO A 168 -15.63 32.13 3.59
N LYS A 169 -16.63 31.85 2.73
CA LYS A 169 -16.44 31.49 1.31
C LYS A 169 -15.59 32.50 0.51
N ASN A 170 -15.63 33.78 0.88
CA ASN A 170 -14.85 34.83 0.21
C ASN A 170 -13.33 34.75 0.43
N ILE A 171 -12.86 34.13 1.52
CA ILE A 171 -11.42 34.02 1.81
C ILE A 171 -10.81 32.85 1.02
N THR A 172 -11.60 31.81 0.79
CA THR A 172 -11.17 30.66 0.01
C THR A 172 -10.91 31.05 -1.45
N GLU A 173 -11.79 31.84 -2.10
CA GLU A 173 -11.63 32.14 -3.53
C GLU A 173 -10.34 32.89 -3.91
N ASN A 174 -9.88 33.86 -3.10
CA ASN A 174 -8.74 34.73 -3.43
C ASN A 174 -7.36 34.13 -3.09
N GLU A 175 -7.23 33.28 -2.07
CA GLU A 175 -5.94 32.62 -1.72
C GLU A 175 -5.73 31.26 -2.42
N ILE A 176 -6.78 30.67 -2.98
CA ILE A 176 -6.70 29.43 -3.78
C ILE A 176 -6.22 29.76 -5.22
N THR A 177 -6.39 30.99 -5.68
CA THR A 177 -5.97 31.45 -7.02
C THR A 177 -4.48 31.25 -7.30
N ASP A 178 -3.61 31.41 -6.28
CA ASP A 178 -2.18 31.14 -6.43
C ASP A 178 -1.86 29.64 -6.55
N ALA A 179 -2.66 28.75 -5.95
CA ALA A 179 -2.51 27.30 -6.12
C ALA A 179 -3.08 26.78 -7.44
N ARG A 180 -3.96 27.54 -8.10
CA ARG A 180 -4.63 27.18 -9.37
C ARG A 180 -3.78 27.45 -10.62
N ASN A 181 -2.77 28.32 -10.53
CA ASN A 181 -1.98 28.80 -11.66
C ASN A 181 -0.63 28.07 -11.85
N HIS A 182 -0.49 26.85 -11.32
CA HIS A 182 0.66 26.03 -11.65
C HIS A 182 0.39 25.22 -12.92
N PRO A 183 1.26 25.28 -13.94
CA PRO A 183 1.17 24.36 -15.06
C PRO A 183 1.25 22.93 -14.53
N THR A 184 0.40 22.04 -15.06
CA THR A 184 0.42 20.62 -14.73
C THR A 184 1.78 20.06 -15.10
N ASP A 185 2.61 19.75 -14.10
CA ASP A 185 3.92 19.15 -14.32
C ASP A 185 3.76 17.62 -14.42
N THR A 186 3.65 17.15 -15.65
CA THR A 186 3.55 15.71 -15.96
C THR A 186 4.90 15.01 -15.75
N SER A 187 6.02 15.72 -15.86
CA SER A 187 7.37 15.16 -15.77
C SER A 187 7.68 14.70 -14.34
N GLY A 188 7.22 15.46 -13.35
CA GLY A 188 7.41 15.12 -11.94
C GLY A 188 6.56 13.95 -11.44
N GLN A 189 5.31 13.82 -11.90
CA GLN A 189 4.40 12.74 -11.50
C GLN A 189 4.89 11.36 -11.95
N ASN A 190 5.53 11.30 -13.12
CA ASN A 190 6.08 10.06 -13.68
C ASN A 190 7.13 9.40 -12.79
N ARG A 191 7.79 10.15 -11.90
CA ARG A 191 8.78 9.64 -10.94
C ARG A 191 8.19 8.68 -9.90
N VAL A 192 6.88 8.75 -9.68
CA VAL A 192 6.13 7.86 -8.76
C VAL A 192 5.30 6.85 -9.53
N LEU A 193 4.59 7.29 -10.58
CA LEU A 193 3.71 6.39 -11.34
C LEU A 193 4.49 5.30 -12.09
N ILE A 194 5.62 5.63 -12.72
CA ILE A 194 6.37 4.65 -13.51
C ILE A 194 6.94 3.53 -12.63
N PRO A 195 7.60 3.80 -11.48
CA PRO A 195 8.06 2.71 -10.61
C PRO A 195 6.94 1.84 -10.05
N ILE A 196 5.79 2.44 -9.67
CA ILE A 196 4.62 1.68 -9.19
C ILE A 196 4.04 0.82 -10.31
N ALA A 197 3.87 1.38 -11.52
CA ALA A 197 3.38 0.65 -12.67
C ALA A 197 4.33 -0.50 -13.06
N THR A 198 5.64 -0.26 -12.99
CA THR A 198 6.67 -1.29 -13.20
C THR A 198 6.50 -2.41 -12.19
N LEU A 199 6.37 -2.08 -10.90
CA LEU A 199 6.24 -3.05 -9.83
C LEU A 199 5.03 -3.97 -10.04
N ILE A 200 3.87 -3.38 -10.33
CA ILE A 200 2.63 -4.11 -10.57
C ILE A 200 2.74 -4.95 -11.85
N SER A 201 3.28 -4.37 -12.93
CA SER A 201 3.40 -5.07 -14.22
C SER A 201 4.38 -6.23 -14.13
N CYS A 202 5.56 -6.03 -13.53
CA CYS A 202 6.54 -7.09 -13.30
C CYS A 202 5.99 -8.21 -12.43
N LEU A 203 5.14 -7.91 -11.43
CA LEU A 203 4.48 -8.93 -10.63
C LEU A 203 3.58 -9.82 -11.49
N PHE A 204 2.62 -9.24 -12.23
CA PHE A 204 1.70 -10.02 -13.05
C PHE A 204 2.38 -10.77 -14.19
N ILE A 205 3.33 -10.12 -14.86
CA ILE A 205 4.13 -10.72 -15.93
C ILE A 205 4.98 -11.86 -15.35
N GLY A 206 5.63 -11.62 -14.21
CA GLY A 206 6.47 -12.61 -13.55
C GLY A 206 5.68 -13.81 -13.05
N LEU A 207 4.48 -13.62 -12.48
CA LEU A 207 3.60 -14.72 -12.06
C LEU A 207 3.18 -15.55 -13.27
N TYR A 208 2.86 -14.91 -14.39
CA TYR A 208 2.52 -15.63 -15.61
C TYR A 208 3.71 -16.45 -16.14
N PHE A 209 4.86 -15.82 -16.37
CA PHE A 209 6.01 -16.52 -16.97
C PHE A 209 6.65 -17.55 -16.06
N ASN A 210 6.59 -17.36 -14.74
CA ASN A 210 7.14 -18.32 -13.79
C ASN A 210 6.24 -19.55 -13.63
N GLY A 211 4.91 -19.39 -13.66
CA GLY A 211 3.99 -20.50 -13.43
C GLY A 211 3.44 -21.19 -14.68
N VAL A 212 3.69 -20.67 -15.90
CA VAL A 212 3.26 -21.38 -17.12
C VAL A 212 4.06 -22.67 -17.30
N GLN A 213 3.35 -23.79 -17.33
CA GLN A 213 3.88 -25.07 -17.77
C GLN A 213 3.63 -25.24 -19.29
N GLY A 214 4.72 -25.30 -20.08
CA GLY A 214 4.64 -25.49 -21.54
C GLY A 214 4.67 -24.19 -22.36
N THR A 215 3.84 -24.07 -23.40
CA THR A 215 3.86 -22.91 -24.30
C THR A 215 3.15 -21.69 -23.69
N ALA A 216 3.91 -20.59 -23.60
CA ALA A 216 3.44 -19.28 -23.11
C ALA A 216 2.29 -18.69 -23.94
N TRP A 217 2.11 -19.15 -25.18
CA TRP A 217 1.07 -18.70 -26.10
C TRP A 217 0.24 -19.87 -26.63
N PRO A 218 -1.07 -19.69 -26.86
CA PRO A 218 -1.88 -18.50 -26.59
C PRO A 218 -2.26 -18.33 -25.11
N VAL A 219 -2.46 -17.07 -24.69
CA VAL A 219 -2.89 -16.69 -23.35
C VAL A 219 -4.39 -16.93 -23.21
N ASN A 220 -4.81 -17.67 -22.19
CA ASN A 220 -6.23 -17.90 -21.88
C ASN A 220 -6.48 -17.69 -20.39
N PHE A 221 -7.71 -17.33 -19.98
CA PHE A 221 -8.02 -17.03 -18.58
C PHE A 221 -7.74 -18.22 -17.65
N LEU A 222 -8.05 -19.44 -18.11
CA LEU A 222 -7.72 -20.67 -17.40
C LEU A 222 -6.21 -20.85 -17.21
N LYS A 223 -5.40 -20.54 -18.23
CA LYS A 223 -3.94 -20.58 -18.15
C LYS A 223 -3.38 -19.52 -17.19
N ILE A 224 -3.94 -18.31 -17.17
CA ILE A 224 -3.53 -17.27 -16.21
C ILE A 224 -3.80 -17.76 -14.78
N LYS A 225 -4.99 -18.31 -14.53
CA LYS A 225 -5.35 -18.84 -13.22
C LYS A 225 -4.44 -20.00 -12.79
N GLN A 226 -4.15 -20.92 -13.71
CA GLN A 226 -3.22 -22.03 -13.46
C GLN A 226 -1.80 -21.52 -13.20
N ALA A 227 -1.28 -20.65 -14.07
CA ALA A 227 0.05 -20.08 -13.91
C ALA A 227 0.21 -19.32 -12.59
N PHE A 228 -0.79 -18.56 -12.16
CA PHE A 228 -0.69 -17.85 -10.88
C PHE A 228 -0.75 -18.81 -9.68
N GLY A 229 -1.44 -19.94 -9.82
CA GLY A 229 -1.49 -21.01 -8.84
C GLY A 229 -0.19 -21.82 -8.73
N ASP A 230 0.52 -21.98 -9.84
CA ASP A 230 1.75 -22.78 -9.90
C ASP A 230 3.03 -21.94 -9.73
N ALA A 231 2.93 -20.61 -9.80
CA ALA A 231 4.08 -19.71 -9.70
C ALA A 231 4.67 -19.65 -8.28
N GLU A 232 6.00 -19.61 -8.20
CA GLU A 232 6.73 -19.32 -6.96
C GLU A 232 6.65 -17.81 -6.64
N SER A 233 5.54 -17.40 -6.01
CA SER A 233 5.22 -16.00 -5.73
C SER A 233 6.31 -15.26 -4.97
N ASN A 234 7.04 -15.92 -4.06
CA ASN A 234 8.15 -15.33 -3.30
C ASN A 234 9.31 -14.87 -4.20
N ILE A 235 9.66 -15.66 -5.22
CA ILE A 235 10.75 -15.32 -6.16
C ILE A 235 10.28 -14.20 -7.08
N VAL A 236 9.04 -14.30 -7.58
CA VAL A 236 8.45 -13.28 -8.45
C VAL A 236 8.34 -11.93 -7.75
N LEU A 237 7.86 -11.90 -6.50
CA LEU A 237 7.79 -10.70 -5.67
C LEU A 237 9.17 -10.08 -5.47
N LEU A 238 10.17 -10.90 -5.18
CA LEU A 238 11.55 -10.45 -5.01
C LEU A 238 12.08 -9.79 -6.30
N PHE A 239 12.02 -10.45 -7.45
CA PHE A 239 12.50 -9.89 -8.72
C PHE A 239 11.73 -8.62 -9.12
N SER A 240 10.42 -8.61 -8.94
CA SER A 240 9.57 -7.44 -9.22
C SER A 240 10.00 -6.24 -8.36
N SER A 241 10.28 -6.47 -7.08
CA SER A 241 10.77 -5.40 -6.18
C SER A 241 12.15 -4.89 -6.56
N ILE A 242 13.07 -5.77 -7.00
CA ILE A 242 14.41 -5.36 -7.45
C ILE A 242 14.31 -4.46 -8.67
N VAL A 243 13.56 -4.89 -9.70
CA VAL A 243 13.38 -4.11 -10.93
C VAL A 243 12.72 -2.76 -10.62
N ALA A 244 11.67 -2.75 -9.80
CA ALA A 244 10.99 -1.53 -9.38
C ALA A 244 11.91 -0.59 -8.58
N CYS A 245 12.73 -1.12 -7.67
CA CYS A 245 13.74 -0.36 -6.92
C CYS A 245 14.75 0.31 -7.84
N ILE A 246 15.25 -0.43 -8.84
CA ILE A 246 16.21 0.10 -9.81
C ILE A 246 15.60 1.28 -10.57
N ILE A 247 14.40 1.11 -11.12
CA ILE A 247 13.71 2.18 -11.85
C ILE A 247 13.39 3.36 -10.93
N ALA A 248 12.90 3.11 -9.71
CA ALA A 248 12.65 4.14 -8.70
C ALA A 248 13.91 4.94 -8.39
N PHE A 249 15.05 4.27 -8.21
CA PHE A 249 16.32 4.92 -7.93
C PHE A 249 16.74 5.84 -9.08
N PHE A 250 16.71 5.35 -10.32
CA PHE A 250 17.13 6.15 -11.47
C PHE A 250 16.24 7.37 -11.72
N LEU A 251 14.92 7.23 -11.58
CA LEU A 251 13.98 8.33 -11.80
C LEU A 251 13.99 9.37 -10.67
N ASN A 252 14.23 8.94 -9.43
CA ASN A 252 14.18 9.85 -8.27
C ASN A 252 15.56 10.39 -7.86
N ARG A 253 16.69 9.80 -8.30
CA ARG A 253 18.04 10.20 -7.85
C ARG A 253 18.31 11.70 -8.07
N ASN A 254 17.95 12.23 -9.23
CA ASN A 254 18.27 13.61 -9.59
C ASN A 254 17.46 14.58 -8.72
N SER A 255 16.18 14.28 -8.50
CA SER A 255 15.30 15.08 -7.62
C SER A 255 15.82 15.11 -6.18
N ILE A 256 16.17 13.95 -5.65
CA ILE A 256 16.67 13.81 -4.26
C ILE A 256 18.00 14.55 -4.09
N LEU A 257 18.91 14.46 -5.07
CA LEU A 257 20.19 15.19 -5.06
C LEU A 257 19.99 16.70 -5.10
N ILE A 258 19.04 17.20 -5.90
CA ILE A 258 18.69 18.63 -5.96
C ILE A 258 18.15 19.11 -4.61
N SER A 259 17.43 18.26 -3.87
CA SER A 259 16.98 18.56 -2.51
C SER A 259 18.08 18.50 -1.43
N GLY A 260 19.35 18.28 -1.81
CA GLY A 260 20.47 18.20 -0.88
C GLY A 260 20.57 16.88 -0.11
N LEU A 261 19.76 15.89 -0.45
CA LEU A 261 19.77 14.56 0.17
C LEU A 261 20.58 13.58 -0.67
N SER A 262 21.07 12.51 -0.05
CA SER A 262 21.77 11.44 -0.77
C SER A 262 20.80 10.28 -1.08
N PRO A 263 20.53 9.95 -2.35
CA PRO A 263 19.59 8.88 -2.73
C PRO A 263 19.93 7.53 -2.08
N ARG A 264 21.22 7.21 -1.98
CA ARG A 264 21.69 5.96 -1.37
C ARG A 264 21.41 5.92 0.14
N LYS A 265 21.65 7.03 0.84
CA LYS A 265 21.38 7.12 2.29
C LYS A 265 19.88 7.03 2.57
N GLU A 266 19.05 7.71 1.78
CA GLU A 266 17.59 7.64 1.92
C GLU A 266 17.06 6.22 1.64
N PHE A 267 17.60 5.51 0.64
CA PHE A 267 17.26 4.12 0.38
C PHE A 267 17.59 3.20 1.57
N ILE A 268 18.81 3.30 2.12
CA ILE A 268 19.24 2.52 3.30
C ILE A 268 18.38 2.86 4.52
N LYS A 269 18.05 4.14 4.71
CA LYS A 269 17.15 4.60 5.77
C LYS A 269 15.75 4.00 5.61
N GLY A 270 15.26 3.89 4.37
CA GLY A 270 14.02 3.21 4.03
C GLY A 270 14.03 1.73 4.42
N ILE A 271 15.08 1.00 4.04
CA ILE A 271 15.31 -0.39 4.48
C ILE A 271 15.27 -0.47 6.01
N GLY A 272 15.94 0.46 6.69
CA GLY A 272 16.00 0.52 8.16
C GLY A 272 14.63 0.59 8.84
N ARG A 273 13.66 1.30 8.25
CA ARG A 273 12.28 1.39 8.79
C ARG A 273 11.55 0.04 8.78
N PHE A 274 11.93 -0.87 7.88
CA PHE A 274 11.31 -2.18 7.71
C PHE A 274 12.03 -3.30 8.47
N ILE A 275 13.12 -3.00 9.18
CA ILE A 275 13.80 -3.97 10.05
C ILE A 275 12.88 -4.39 11.20
N THR A 276 12.24 -3.43 11.89
CA THR A 276 11.37 -3.75 13.04
C THR A 276 10.19 -4.64 12.64
N PRO A 277 9.41 -4.35 11.57
CA PRO A 277 8.40 -5.29 11.07
C PRO A 277 8.98 -6.67 10.70
N SER A 278 10.17 -6.72 10.11
CA SER A 278 10.81 -7.98 9.73
C SER A 278 11.19 -8.83 10.96
N LEU A 279 11.58 -8.21 12.07
CA LEU A 279 11.84 -8.91 13.33
C LEU A 279 10.57 -9.52 13.92
N VAL A 280 9.44 -8.81 13.83
CA VAL A 280 8.13 -9.36 14.25
C VAL A 280 7.78 -10.59 13.41
N LEU A 281 8.04 -10.56 12.11
CA LEU A 281 7.82 -11.70 11.22
C LEU A 281 8.69 -12.91 11.61
N ILE A 282 9.97 -12.68 11.91
CA ILE A 282 10.89 -13.72 12.40
C ILE A 282 10.39 -14.30 13.73
N ALA A 283 9.99 -13.44 14.68
CA ALA A 283 9.45 -13.88 15.96
C ALA A 283 8.18 -14.71 15.80
N ALA A 284 7.29 -14.33 14.86
CA ALA A 284 6.10 -15.09 14.54
C ALA A 284 6.42 -16.48 13.99
N TRP A 285 7.46 -16.61 13.15
CA TRP A 285 7.93 -17.91 12.67
C TRP A 285 8.49 -18.79 13.79
N PHE A 286 9.27 -18.21 14.72
CA PHE A 286 9.74 -18.93 15.89
C PHE A 286 8.59 -19.44 16.75
N LEU A 287 7.60 -18.58 17.03
CA LEU A 287 6.41 -18.95 17.80
C LEU A 287 5.58 -20.05 17.09
N SER A 288 5.40 -19.95 15.77
CA SER A 288 4.73 -20.99 14.98
C SER A 288 5.48 -22.33 15.05
N GLY A 289 6.82 -22.29 14.95
CA GLY A 289 7.69 -23.46 15.09
C GLY A 289 7.55 -24.13 16.45
N THR A 290 7.64 -23.37 17.55
CA THR A 290 7.54 -23.91 18.90
C THR A 290 6.15 -24.47 19.21
N LEU A 291 5.07 -23.79 18.79
CA LEU A 291 3.70 -24.29 18.95
C LEU A 291 3.47 -25.63 18.25
N ARG A 292 4.11 -25.82 17.10
CA ARG A 292 4.04 -27.05 16.30
C ARG A 292 4.82 -28.19 16.96
N GLU A 293 6.02 -27.92 17.48
CA GLU A 293 6.79 -28.90 18.26
C GLU A 293 6.10 -29.30 19.57
N LEU A 294 5.43 -28.36 20.25
CA LEU A 294 4.65 -28.65 21.46
C LEU A 294 3.37 -29.45 21.20
N GLY A 295 2.95 -29.62 19.94
CA GLY A 295 1.64 -30.21 19.63
C GLY A 295 0.49 -29.36 20.17
N ALA A 296 0.63 -28.03 20.23
CA ALA A 296 -0.38 -27.16 20.84
C ALA A 296 -1.75 -27.28 20.14
N ALA A 297 -1.76 -27.51 18.82
CA ALA A 297 -2.98 -27.71 18.04
C ALA A 297 -3.70 -29.01 18.44
N SER A 298 -2.98 -30.11 18.67
CA SER A 298 -3.59 -31.37 19.09
C SER A 298 -4.08 -31.29 20.54
N PHE A 299 -3.35 -30.62 21.42
CA PHE A 299 -3.78 -30.32 22.78
C PHE A 299 -5.08 -29.51 22.82
N LEU A 300 -5.15 -28.41 22.05
CA LEU A 300 -6.36 -27.58 21.96
C LEU A 300 -7.55 -28.35 21.37
N SER A 301 -7.32 -29.15 20.33
CA SER A 301 -8.38 -29.99 19.72
C SER A 301 -8.95 -31.00 20.73
N GLN A 302 -8.09 -31.66 21.52
CA GLN A 302 -8.51 -32.59 22.56
C GLN A 302 -9.19 -31.90 23.76
N ALA A 303 -8.73 -30.71 24.13
CA ALA A 303 -9.33 -29.94 25.23
C ALA A 303 -10.72 -29.40 24.87
N LEU A 304 -10.94 -29.04 23.61
CA LEU A 304 -12.18 -28.41 23.14
C LEU A 304 -13.22 -29.40 22.62
N SER A 305 -12.83 -30.62 22.24
CA SER A 305 -13.74 -31.66 21.72
C SER A 305 -14.78 -32.17 22.72
N GLY A 306 -14.71 -31.75 24.00
CA GLY A 306 -15.76 -31.97 24.99
C GLY A 306 -16.70 -30.77 25.23
N SER A 307 -16.49 -29.63 24.55
CA SER A 307 -17.21 -28.36 24.80
C SER A 307 -17.87 -27.71 23.59
N LEU A 308 -17.72 -28.32 22.40
CA LEU A 308 -18.29 -27.88 21.12
C LEU A 308 -19.35 -28.86 20.62
#